data_AF-A0A952SZK7-F1
#
_entry.id   AF-A0A952SZK7-F1
#
_cell.length_a   1.000
_cell.length_b   1.000
_cell.length_c   1.000
_cell.angle_alpha   90.00
_cell.angle_beta   90.00
_cell.angle_gamma   90.00
#
_symmetry.space_group_name_H-M   'P 1'
#
loop_
_entity.id
_entity.type
_entity.pdbx_description
1 polymer ?
#
loop_
_entity_poly.entity_id
_entity_poly.type
_entity_poly.pdbx_seq_one_letter_code
_entity_poly.pdbx_strand_id
1 'polypeptide(L)' 'MPRLHELQRAFASAIVEGKGLPSVTSLQGGPSWRSLALYRRLIRHNYIQALTITYPVLHRLIGGHYFG' A
#
# COMPACT_ATOMS: atom_id res chain seq x y z
N MET A 1 24.28 3.79 8.09
CA MET A 1 23.15 4.20 7.22
C MET A 1 22.44 2.94 6.74
N PRO A 2 21.10 2.87 6.79
CA PRO A 2 20.37 1.72 6.29
C PRO A 2 20.68 1.51 4.80
N ARG A 3 20.80 0.24 4.39
CA ARG A 3 21.03 -0.09 2.98
C ARG A 3 19.75 0.16 2.18
N LEU A 4 19.86 0.49 0.90
CA LEU A 4 18.70 0.80 0.04
C LEU A 4 17.62 -0.30 0.09
N HIS A 5 18.03 -1.57 0.06
CA HIS A 5 17.10 -2.70 0.10
C HIS A 5 16.35 -2.82 1.44
N GLU A 6 16.95 -2.37 2.56
CA GLU A 6 16.31 -2.37 3.88
C GLU A 6 15.24 -1.27 3.94
N LEU A 7 15.55 -0.10 3.37
CA LEU A 7 14.60 1.02 3.28
C LEU A 7 13.42 0.67 2.35
N GLN A 8 13.68 0.05 1.21
CA GLN A 8 12.65 -0.43 0.29
C GLN A 8 11.77 -1.49 0.94
N ARG A 9 12.36 -2.44 1.68
CA ARG A 9 11.61 -3.46 2.42
C ARG A 9 10.74 -2.84 3.52
N ALA A 10 11.29 -1.90 4.29
CA ALA A 10 10.53 -1.19 5.33
C ALA A 10 9.37 -0.38 4.75
N PHE A 11 9.59 0.29 3.62
CA PHE A 11 8.54 1.00 2.88
C PHE A 11 7.46 0.04 2.38
N ALA A 12 7.84 -1.05 1.71
CA ALA A 12 6.88 -2.05 1.22
C ALA A 12 6.03 -2.65 2.35
N SER A 13 6.65 -2.99 3.48
CA SER A 13 5.96 -3.45 4.69
C SER A 13 4.96 -2.41 5.22
N ALA A 14 5.36 -1.13 5.25
CA ALA A 14 4.47 -0.04 5.65
C ALA A 14 3.25 0.08 4.73
N ILE A 15 3.46 -0.03 3.42
CA ILE A 15 2.39 0.10 2.42
C ILE A 15 1.47 -1.12 2.40
N VAL A 16 1.97 -2.35 2.57
CA VAL A 16 1.17 -3.59 2.49
C VAL A 16 0.53 -3.93 3.83
N GLU A 17 1.30 -3.95 4.92
CA GLU A 17 0.82 -4.41 6.22
C GLU A 17 0.27 -3.29 7.10
N GLY A 18 0.69 -2.05 6.86
CA GLY A 18 0.29 -0.89 7.66
C GLY A 18 1.07 -0.82 8.96
N LYS A 19 1.97 -1.79 9.16
CA LYS A 19 2.96 -1.87 10.20
C LYS A 19 4.28 -1.39 9.61
N GLY A 20 4.38 -0.07 9.49
CA GLY A 20 5.55 0.61 8.96
C GLY A 20 6.26 1.36 10.08
N LEU A 21 7.46 0.93 10.42
CA LEU A 21 8.29 1.43 11.51
C LEU A 21 8.49 2.97 11.52
N PRO A 22 8.83 3.56 12.68
CA PRO A 22 9.29 4.96 12.81
C PRO A 22 10.44 5.36 11.87
N SER A 23 11.11 4.39 11.22
CA SER A 23 12.19 4.60 10.26
C SER A 23 11.79 5.32 8.97
N VAL A 24 10.55 5.19 8.48
CA VAL A 24 10.10 5.88 7.25
C VAL A 24 9.77 7.35 7.53
N THR A 25 9.24 7.64 8.72
CA THR A 25 8.96 8.99 9.20
C THR A 25 10.17 9.71 9.80
N SER A 26 11.24 8.97 10.12
CA SER A 26 12.51 9.53 10.61
C SER A 26 13.38 10.13 9.49
N LEU A 27 13.01 9.95 8.22
CA LEU A 27 13.61 10.68 7.12
C LEU A 27 13.22 12.15 7.29
N GLN A 28 14.18 13.03 7.58
CA GLN A 28 13.91 14.46 7.73
C GLN A 28 13.18 14.99 6.47
N GLY A 29 11.94 15.45 6.64
CA GLY A 29 11.06 15.87 5.54
C GLY A 29 10.18 14.78 4.92
N GLY A 30 10.16 13.56 5.47
CA GLY A 30 9.32 12.47 5.03
C GLY A 30 7.81 12.73 5.21
N PRO A 31 6.94 12.11 4.39
CA PRO A 31 5.50 12.30 4.48
C PRO A 31 4.98 11.94 5.88
N SER A 32 4.11 12.78 6.43
CA SER A 32 3.47 12.51 7.72
C SER A 32 2.75 11.16 7.70
N TRP A 33 2.58 10.53 8.88
CA TRP A 33 1.81 9.29 9.03
C TRP A 33 0.44 9.34 8.32
N ARG A 34 -0.20 10.51 8.32
CA ARG A 34 -1.45 10.77 7.62
C ARG A 34 -1.30 10.71 6.09
N SER A 35 -0.24 11.31 5.54
CA SER A 35 0.06 11.24 4.11
C SER A 35 0.36 9.80 3.67
N LEU A 36 1.11 9.04 4.49
CA LEU A 36 1.40 7.64 4.19
C LEU A 36 0.14 6.76 4.25
N ALA A 37 -0.75 6.99 5.22
CA ALA A 37 -2.03 6.30 5.31
C ALA A 37 -2.94 6.62 4.12
N LEU A 38 -2.98 7.88 3.67
CA LEU A 38 -3.69 8.28 2.46
C LEU A 38 -3.10 7.62 1.21
N TYR A 39 -1.77 7.61 1.07
CA TYR A 39 -1.08 7.00 -0.05
C TYR A 39 -1.34 5.49 -0.11
N ARG A 40 -1.26 4.79 1.02
CA ARG A 40 -1.66 3.38 1.15
C ARG A 40 -3.11 3.15 0.70
N ARG A 41 -4.04 4.00 1.14
CA ARG A 41 -5.46 3.89 0.77
C ARG A 41 -5.66 4.07 -0.73
N LEU A 42 -4.97 5.03 -1.34
CA LEU A 42 -5.03 5.27 -2.79
C LEU A 42 -4.46 4.09 -3.58
N ILE A 43 -3.32 3.54 -3.17
CA ILE A 43 -2.74 2.35 -3.83
C ILE A 43 -3.72 1.19 -3.77
N ARG A 44 -4.27 0.88 -2.58
CA ARG A 44 -5.21 -0.24 -2.43
C ARG A 44 -6.47 -0.03 -3.27
N HIS A 45 -7.01 1.20 -3.29
CA HIS A 45 -8.17 1.53 -4.11
C HIS A 45 -7.90 1.33 -5.60
N ASN A 46 -6.79 1.89 -6.11
CA ASN A 46 -6.41 1.77 -7.52
C ASN A 46 -6.16 0.32 -7.92
N TYR A 47 -5.56 -0.47 -7.02
CA TYR A 47 -5.32 -1.89 -7.23
C TYR A 47 -6.63 -2.68 -7.33
N ILE A 48 -7.57 -2.46 -6.41
CA ILE A 48 -8.91 -3.08 -6.45
C ILE A 48 -9.64 -2.72 -7.75
N GLN A 49 -9.61 -1.44 -8.14
CA GLN A 49 -10.23 -0.99 -9.38
C GLN A 49 -9.60 -1.65 -10.61
N ALA A 50 -8.27 -1.68 -10.69
CA ALA A 50 -7.56 -2.33 -11.78
C ALA A 50 -7.96 -3.80 -11.88
N LEU A 51 -7.95 -4.54 -10.78
CA LEU A 51 -8.35 -5.95 -10.79
C LEU A 51 -9.82 -6.15 -11.17
N THR A 52 -10.71 -5.26 -10.74
CA THR A 52 -12.14 -5.33 -11.09
C THR A 52 -12.36 -5.11 -12.58
N ILE A 53 -11.63 -4.18 -13.19
CA ILE A 53 -11.66 -3.89 -14.63
C ILE A 53 -11.04 -5.04 -15.43
N THR A 54 -9.90 -5.57 -14.98
CA THR A 54 -9.20 -6.66 -15.68
C THR A 54 -9.96 -7.98 -15.59
N TYR A 55 -10.65 -8.24 -14.47
CA TYR A 55 -11.30 -9.51 -14.19
C TYR A 55 -12.79 -9.36 -13.86
N PRO A 56 -13.62 -8.83 -14.79
CA PRO A 56 -15.01 -8.50 -14.52
C PRO A 56 -15.88 -9.73 -14.26
N VAL A 57 -15.56 -10.87 -14.89
CA VAL A 57 -16.27 -12.14 -14.67
C VAL A 57 -15.99 -12.69 -13.27
N LEU A 58 -14.73 -12.70 -12.84
CA LEU A 58 -14.36 -13.12 -11.48
C LEU A 58 -14.98 -12.21 -10.42
N HIS A 59 -15.01 -10.90 -10.66
CA HIS A 59 -15.67 -9.95 -9.76
C HIS A 59 -17.17 -10.23 -9.63
N ARG A 60 -17.86 -10.60 -10.71
CA ARG A 60 -19.29 -10.98 -10.67
C ARG A 60 -19.54 -12.31 -9.97
N LEU A 61 -18.64 -13.28 -10.10
CA LEU A 61 -18.81 -14.63 -9.55
C LEU A 61 -18.50 -14.71 -8.05
N ILE A 62 -17.40 -14.09 -7.61
CA ILE A 62 -16.88 -14.21 -6.24
C ILE A 62 -17.29 -13.00 -5.38
N GLY A 63 -17.68 -11.89 -6.03
CA GLY A 63 -18.06 -10.65 -5.38
C GLY A 63 -16.86 -9.76 -5.03
N GLY A 64 -17.16 -8.48 -4.76
CA GLY A 64 -16.13 -7.46 -4.52
C GLY A 64 -15.27 -7.67 -3.28
N HIS A 65 -15.72 -8.48 -2.32
CA HIS A 65 -14.97 -8.78 -1.09
C HIS A 65 -13.66 -9.55 -1.35
N TYR A 66 -13.57 -10.32 -2.44
CA TYR A 66 -12.36 -11.07 -2.77
C TYR A 66 -11.21 -10.17 -3.23
N PHE A 67 -11.55 -9.00 -3.78
CA PHE A 67 -10.57 -8.08 -4.34
C PHE A 67 -10.04 -7.10 -3.27
N GLY A 68 -10.73 -6.96 -2.14
CA GLY A 68 -10.60 -5.85 -1.18
C GLY A 68 -10.06 -6.24 0.18
#